data_AF-A0A811UTR7-F1
#
_entry.id   AF-A0A811UTR7-F1
#
_cell.length_a   1.000
_cell.length_b   1.000
_cell.length_c   1.000
_cell.angle_alpha   90.00
_cell.angle_beta   90.00
_cell.angle_gamma   90.00
#
_symmetry.space_group_name_H-M   'P 1'
#
loop_
_entity.id
_entity.type
_entity.pdbx_description
1 polymer ?
#
loop_
_entity_poly.entity_id
_entity_poly.type
_entity_poly.pdbx_seq_one_letter_code
_entity_poly.pdbx_strand_id
1 'polypeptide(L)'
;MQTAVLEVAGIKDCRITRCGYTGEDGVEISVPSCYVQHLTEALLNENENIKMAGLGARDSLRLESGLCLYGADITPQTTPVEAGLTWLIARRRRSEADFPGANRILAQLQKGTKDVTHRRIGFTMLGEKKAPPARTGVQIYNQNKCVGYVTSGCLSPSLGKILLWDIFLKSFVTRIS
;
A
#
# COMPACT_ATOMS: atom_id res chain seq x y z
N MET A 1 -11.61 -11.08 7.72
CA MET A 1 -12.33 -10.42 6.61
C MET A 1 -13.80 -10.80 6.73
N GLN A 2 -14.69 -9.82 6.84
CA GLN A 2 -16.13 -10.06 6.89
C GLN A 2 -16.73 -9.74 5.52
N THR A 3 -17.58 -10.62 5.02
CA THR A 3 -18.28 -10.45 3.75
C THR A 3 -19.71 -10.97 3.89
N ALA A 4 -20.63 -10.35 3.16
CA ALA A 4 -22.03 -10.73 3.09
C ALA A 4 -22.57 -10.49 1.67
N VAL A 5 -23.62 -11.23 1.33
CA VAL A 5 -24.42 -10.99 0.12
C VAL A 5 -25.72 -10.32 0.57
N LEU A 6 -25.95 -9.11 0.07
CA LEU A 6 -27.04 -8.24 0.54
C LEU A 6 -27.69 -7.52 -0.64
N GLU A 7 -28.87 -6.95 -0.40
CA GLU A 7 -29.49 -6.01 -1.31
C GLU A 7 -28.98 -4.59 -1.03
N VAL A 8 -28.58 -3.84 -2.07
CA VAL A 8 -28.09 -2.46 -1.96
C VAL A 8 -28.74 -1.62 -3.04
N ALA A 9 -29.39 -0.51 -2.66
CA ALA A 9 -30.09 0.39 -3.59
C ALA A 9 -31.07 -0.34 -4.56
N GLY A 10 -31.76 -1.38 -4.06
CA GLY A 10 -32.67 -2.22 -4.86
C GLY A 10 -31.99 -3.25 -5.75
N ILE A 11 -30.65 -3.33 -5.74
CA ILE A 11 -29.87 -4.33 -6.48
C ILE A 11 -29.68 -5.54 -5.57
N LYS A 12 -30.20 -6.70 -5.99
CA LYS A 12 -30.04 -7.97 -5.28
C LYS A 12 -28.66 -8.58 -5.49
N ASP A 13 -28.28 -9.47 -4.59
CA ASP A 13 -27.07 -10.29 -4.68
C ASP A 13 -25.75 -9.50 -4.76
N CYS A 14 -25.71 -8.30 -4.16
CA CYS A 14 -24.49 -7.51 -4.04
C CYS A 14 -23.56 -8.13 -3.00
N ARG A 15 -22.31 -8.39 -3.38
CA ARG A 15 -21.30 -8.85 -2.41
C ARG A 15 -20.63 -7.64 -1.79
N ILE A 16 -20.82 -7.50 -0.48
CA ILE A 16 -20.20 -6.47 0.34
C ILE A 16 -19.05 -7.11 1.12
N THR A 17 -17.89 -6.47 1.09
CA THR A 17 -16.73 -6.90 1.87
C THR A 17 -16.21 -5.73 2.68
N ARG A 18 -16.05 -5.90 4.00
CA ARG A 18 -15.41 -4.89 4.85
C ARG A 18 -13.90 -4.93 4.64
N CYS A 19 -13.48 -4.23 3.60
CA CYS A 19 -12.10 -4.05 3.18
C CYS A 19 -12.00 -2.76 2.38
N GLY A 20 -10.77 -2.33 2.10
CA GLY A 20 -10.51 -1.18 1.26
C GLY A 20 -9.02 -0.94 1.13
N TYR A 21 -8.69 0.06 0.31
CA TYR A 21 -7.32 0.43 -0.01
C TYR A 21 -6.99 1.86 0.43
N THR A 22 -7.69 2.37 1.44
CA THR A 22 -7.53 3.74 1.97
C THR A 22 -7.00 3.78 3.41
N GLY A 23 -6.96 2.63 4.09
CA GLY A 23 -6.66 2.52 5.53
C GLY A 23 -7.78 2.98 6.47
N GLU A 24 -8.84 3.55 5.92
CA GLU A 24 -10.04 3.95 6.66
C GLU A 24 -11.05 2.80 6.76
N ASP A 25 -12.03 2.93 7.66
CA ASP A 25 -13.19 2.04 7.67
C ASP A 25 -14.03 2.23 6.41
N GLY A 26 -14.66 1.14 5.96
CA GLY A 26 -15.42 1.14 4.72
C GLY A 26 -15.64 -0.26 4.17
N VAL A 27 -16.29 -0.29 3.00
CA VAL A 27 -16.62 -1.52 2.30
C VAL A 27 -16.33 -1.41 0.81
N GLU A 28 -16.05 -2.54 0.19
CA GLU A 28 -16.11 -2.71 -1.26
C GLU A 28 -17.42 -3.40 -1.64
N ILE A 29 -18.11 -2.89 -2.66
CA ILE A 29 -19.39 -3.40 -3.15
C ILE A 29 -19.18 -3.93 -4.57
N SER A 30 -19.36 -5.24 -4.75
CA SER A 30 -19.34 -5.88 -6.06
C SER A 30 -20.76 -6.04 -6.60
N VAL A 31 -21.03 -5.46 -7.77
CA VAL A 31 -22.33 -5.53 -8.47
C VAL A 31 -22.15 -5.88 -9.95
N PRO A 32 -23.19 -6.39 -10.64
CA PRO A 32 -23.17 -6.51 -12.09
C PRO A 32 -22.93 -5.14 -12.75
N SER A 33 -22.16 -5.13 -13.84
CA SER A 33 -21.71 -3.88 -14.48
C SER A 33 -22.84 -2.96 -14.92
N CYS A 34 -23.99 -3.52 -15.33
CA CYS A 34 -25.17 -2.76 -15.73
C CYS A 34 -25.79 -1.93 -14.59
N TYR A 35 -25.48 -2.22 -13.32
CA TYR A 35 -26.01 -1.49 -12.17
C TYR A 35 -25.03 -0.47 -11.58
N VAL A 36 -23.80 -0.36 -12.10
CA VAL A 36 -22.77 0.52 -11.50
C VAL A 36 -23.20 1.98 -11.46
N GLN A 37 -23.79 2.50 -12.54
CA GLN A 37 -24.27 3.88 -12.59
C GLN A 37 -25.40 4.10 -11.57
N HIS A 38 -26.43 3.24 -11.59
CA HIS A 38 -27.56 3.30 -10.66
C HIS A 38 -27.12 3.27 -9.19
N LEU A 39 -26.22 2.34 -8.84
CA LEU A 39 -25.65 2.27 -7.49
C LEU A 39 -24.91 3.55 -7.11
N THR A 40 -24.09 4.08 -8.01
CA THR A 40 -23.28 5.27 -7.75
C THR A 40 -24.16 6.50 -7.52
N GLU A 41 -25.17 6.70 -8.36
CA GLU A 41 -26.14 7.79 -8.22
C GLU A 41 -26.95 7.65 -6.92
N ALA A 42 -27.41 6.44 -6.58
CA ALA A 42 -28.13 6.17 -5.35
C ALA A 42 -27.29 6.53 -4.11
N LEU A 43 -26.01 6.14 -4.07
CA LEU A 43 -25.10 6.47 -2.96
C LEU A 43 -24.81 7.97 -2.87
N LEU A 44 -24.62 8.66 -3.99
CA LEU A 44 -24.37 10.11 -4.01
C LEU A 44 -25.60 10.92 -3.55
N ASN A 45 -26.81 10.43 -3.85
CA ASN A 45 -28.05 11.09 -3.48
C ASN A 45 -28.47 10.85 -2.01
N GLU A 46 -27.89 9.84 -1.34
CA GLU A 46 -28.22 9.49 0.04
C GLU A 46 -27.75 10.56 1.05
N ASN A 47 -26.63 11.23 0.78
CA ASN A 47 -26.06 12.25 1.68
C ASN A 47 -25.17 13.22 0.90
N GLU A 48 -25.40 14.53 1.07
CA GLU A 48 -24.64 15.61 0.44
C GLU A 48 -23.12 15.60 0.73
N ASN A 49 -22.70 14.92 1.80
CA ASN A 49 -21.29 14.79 2.17
C ASN A 49 -20.57 13.66 1.41
N ILE A 50 -21.30 12.77 0.72
CA ILE A 50 -20.71 11.71 -0.10
C ILE A 50 -20.22 12.32 -1.40
N LYS A 51 -18.94 12.09 -1.72
CA LYS A 51 -18.28 12.64 -2.90
C LYS A 51 -17.53 11.55 -3.65
N MET A 52 -17.46 11.70 -4.97
CA MET A 52 -16.58 10.86 -5.78
C MET A 52 -15.12 11.19 -5.49
N ALA A 53 -14.29 10.16 -5.35
CA ALA A 53 -12.86 10.26 -5.19
C ALA A 53 -12.13 9.57 -6.35
N GLY A 54 -11.19 10.28 -6.96
CA GLY A 54 -10.39 9.76 -8.07
C GLY A 54 -9.13 9.02 -7.63
N LEU A 55 -8.34 8.59 -8.62
CA LEU A 55 -7.10 7.84 -8.40
C LEU A 55 -6.05 8.59 -7.57
N GLY A 56 -5.98 9.92 -7.68
CA GLY A 56 -5.03 10.73 -6.90
C GLY A 56 -5.30 10.69 -5.39
N ALA A 57 -6.58 10.81 -4.99
CA ALA A 57 -6.98 10.70 -3.58
C ALA A 57 -6.75 9.27 -3.05
N ARG A 58 -7.04 8.26 -3.87
CA ARG A 58 -6.74 6.86 -3.53
C ARG A 58 -5.24 6.64 -3.30
N ASP A 59 -4.40 7.19 -4.17
CA ASP A 59 -2.95 7.05 -4.08
C ASP A 59 -2.36 7.79 -2.85
N SER A 60 -2.94 8.93 -2.44
CA SER A 60 -2.52 9.58 -1.20
C SER A 60 -2.92 8.79 0.05
N LEU A 61 -4.16 8.32 0.12
CA LEU A 61 -4.67 7.59 1.30
C LEU A 61 -3.90 6.28 1.50
N ARG A 62 -3.76 5.47 0.44
CA ARG A 62 -3.01 4.20 0.52
C ARG A 62 -1.57 4.41 0.98
N LEU A 63 -0.96 5.53 0.56
CA LEU A 63 0.42 5.85 0.87
C LEU A 63 0.54 6.28 2.34
N GLU A 64 -0.39 7.08 2.84
CA GLU A 64 -0.48 7.41 4.27
C GLU A 64 -0.65 6.16 5.14
N SER A 65 -1.43 5.17 4.68
CA SER A 65 -1.64 3.90 5.37
C SER A 65 -0.53 2.87 5.18
N GLY A 66 0.49 3.16 4.36
CA GLY A 66 1.60 2.27 4.06
C GLY A 66 1.28 1.03 3.23
N LEU A 67 0.20 1.08 2.47
CA LEU A 67 -0.24 0.04 1.54
C LEU A 67 0.58 0.08 0.24
N CYS A 68 0.90 -1.11 -0.28
CA CYS A 68 1.83 -1.30 -1.39
C CYS A 68 1.12 -1.35 -2.73
N LEU A 69 1.57 -0.54 -3.70
CA LEU A 69 1.09 -0.61 -5.07
C LEU A 69 1.95 -1.59 -5.87
N TYR A 70 1.31 -2.61 -6.46
CA TYR A 70 1.97 -3.54 -7.38
C TYR A 70 2.46 -2.81 -8.63
N GLY A 71 3.70 -3.09 -9.04
CA GLY A 71 4.39 -2.40 -10.13
C GLY A 71 5.16 -1.15 -9.69
N ALA A 72 4.95 -0.67 -8.45
CA ALA A 72 5.71 0.44 -7.86
C ALA A 72 6.50 -0.03 -6.62
N ASP A 73 5.80 -0.40 -5.55
CA ASP A 73 6.41 -0.77 -4.26
C ASP A 73 6.76 -2.25 -4.18
N ILE A 74 6.05 -3.08 -4.94
CA ILE A 74 6.25 -4.52 -5.02
C ILE A 74 6.25 -4.98 -6.48
N THR A 75 7.17 -5.86 -6.82
CA THR A 75 7.29 -6.51 -8.13
C THR A 75 7.49 -8.02 -7.91
N PRO A 76 7.51 -8.86 -8.97
CA PRO A 76 7.88 -10.27 -8.83
C PRO A 76 9.26 -10.51 -8.20
N GLN A 77 10.14 -9.51 -8.19
CA GLN A 77 11.48 -9.59 -7.61
C GLN A 77 11.52 -9.20 -6.12
N THR A 78 10.48 -8.50 -5.64
CA THR A 78 10.36 -8.04 -4.25
C THR A 78 9.76 -9.13 -3.37
N THR A 79 10.51 -9.57 -2.37
CA THR A 79 10.03 -10.51 -1.35
C THR A 79 9.14 -9.82 -0.32
N PRO A 80 8.25 -10.56 0.37
CA PRO A 80 7.48 -10.01 1.48
C PRO A 80 8.34 -9.45 2.61
N VAL A 81 9.56 -9.96 2.80
CA VAL A 81 10.49 -9.43 3.82
C VAL A 81 11.05 -8.07 3.41
N GLU A 82 11.50 -7.94 2.15
CA GLU A 82 11.93 -6.65 1.56
C GLU A 82 10.81 -5.62 1.61
N ALA A 83 9.56 -6.03 1.34
CA ALA A 83 8.39 -5.15 1.36
C ALA A 83 7.82 -4.87 2.77
N GLY A 84 8.38 -5.41 3.85
CA GLY A 84 7.79 -5.25 5.20
C GLY A 84 6.39 -5.90 5.35
N LEU A 85 6.08 -6.90 4.52
CA LEU A 85 4.80 -7.61 4.45
C LEU A 85 4.85 -8.99 5.13
N THR A 86 5.81 -9.21 6.04
CA THR A 86 5.98 -10.51 6.71
C THR A 86 4.74 -10.94 7.51
N TRP A 87 3.93 -9.98 7.95
CA TRP A 87 2.66 -10.18 8.63
C TRP A 87 1.62 -10.93 7.78
N LEU A 88 1.71 -10.88 6.45
CA LEU A 88 0.83 -11.63 5.53
C LEU A 88 1.13 -13.14 5.52
N ILE A 89 2.31 -13.56 5.97
CA ILE A 89 2.72 -14.96 5.95
C ILE A 89 2.25 -15.63 7.25
N ALA A 90 1.14 -16.37 7.16
CA ALA A 90 0.57 -17.10 8.28
C ALA A 90 1.57 -18.08 8.92
N ARG A 91 1.49 -18.25 10.25
CA ARG A 91 2.40 -19.12 11.02
C ARG A 91 2.48 -20.54 10.47
N ARG A 92 1.33 -21.11 10.06
CA ARG A 92 1.23 -22.43 9.44
C ARG A 92 2.05 -22.53 8.15
N ARG A 93 1.94 -21.54 7.25
CA ARG A 93 2.73 -21.48 6.02
C ARG A 93 4.23 -21.41 6.31
N ARG A 94 4.62 -20.71 7.39
CA ARG A 94 6.03 -20.63 7.80
C ARG A 94 6.59 -21.98 8.25
N SER A 95 5.78 -22.81 8.91
CA SER A 95 6.21 -24.15 9.35
C SER A 95 6.17 -25.19 8.23
N GLU A 96 5.16 -25.15 7.36
CA GLU A 96 4.99 -26.13 6.28
C GLU A 96 5.90 -25.84 5.08
N ALA A 97 6.35 -24.59 4.90
CA ALA A 97 7.20 -24.16 3.79
C ALA A 97 6.63 -24.51 2.40
N ASP A 98 5.30 -24.59 2.28
CA ASP A 98 4.57 -25.15 1.14
C ASP A 98 4.05 -24.09 0.16
N PHE A 99 4.82 -23.00 -0.03
CA PHE A 99 4.44 -21.89 -0.90
C PHE A 99 5.58 -21.46 -1.83
N PRO A 100 5.28 -20.83 -2.98
CA PRO A 100 6.29 -20.37 -3.93
C PRO A 100 7.32 -19.43 -3.27
N GLY A 101 8.61 -19.73 -3.46
CA GLY A 101 9.70 -18.93 -2.90
C GLY A 101 9.96 -19.14 -1.41
N ALA A 102 9.33 -20.13 -0.76
CA ALA A 102 9.46 -20.41 0.67
C ALA A 102 10.92 -20.48 1.14
N ASN A 103 11.80 -21.18 0.42
CA ASN A 103 13.21 -21.31 0.80
C ASN A 103 13.90 -19.94 0.99
N ARG A 104 13.74 -19.01 0.03
CA ARG A 104 14.32 -17.66 0.10
C ARG A 104 13.67 -16.85 1.22
N ILE A 105 12.35 -16.87 1.29
CA ILE A 105 11.57 -16.02 2.22
C ILE A 105 11.79 -16.48 3.67
N LEU A 106 11.81 -17.78 3.95
CA LEU A 106 12.05 -18.32 5.29
C LEU A 106 13.50 -18.08 5.75
N ALA A 107 14.48 -18.20 4.86
CA ALA A 107 15.86 -17.84 5.16
C ALA A 107 15.99 -16.35 5.56
N GLN A 108 15.31 -15.46 4.82
CA GLN A 108 15.24 -14.02 5.16
C GLN A 108 14.53 -13.78 6.50
N LEU A 109 13.47 -14.54 6.83
CA LEU A 109 12.78 -14.43 8.11
C LEU A 109 13.65 -14.88 9.30
N GLN A 110 14.38 -16.00 9.16
CA GLN A 110 15.21 -16.56 10.22
C GLN A 110 16.44 -15.71 10.54
N LYS A 111 17.14 -15.23 9.50
CA LYS A 111 18.32 -14.38 9.66
C LYS A 111 17.96 -12.91 9.92
N GLY A 112 16.67 -12.61 9.91
CA GLY A 112 16.12 -11.26 10.01
C GLY A 112 16.54 -10.39 8.81
N THR A 113 16.57 -9.08 9.01
CA THR A 113 16.97 -8.12 7.96
C THR A 113 18.44 -8.29 7.54
N LYS A 114 19.20 -9.24 8.09
CA LYS A 114 20.62 -9.42 7.81
C LYS A 114 20.92 -9.82 6.35
N ASP A 115 20.07 -10.63 5.74
CA ASP A 115 20.25 -11.12 4.36
C ASP A 115 19.44 -10.32 3.33
N VAL A 116 18.75 -9.29 3.77
CA VAL A 116 17.94 -8.43 2.91
C VAL A 116 18.78 -7.24 2.47
N THR A 117 19.09 -7.15 1.18
CA THR A 117 19.91 -6.03 0.66
C THR A 117 19.14 -4.73 0.65
N HIS A 118 17.80 -4.78 0.47
CA HIS A 118 16.95 -3.60 0.47
C HIS A 118 15.63 -3.78 1.23
N ARG A 119 15.12 -2.73 1.87
CA ARG A 119 13.84 -2.78 2.60
C ARG A 119 12.99 -1.56 2.26
N ARG A 120 11.69 -1.78 2.11
CA ARG A 120 10.73 -0.68 2.00
C ARG A 120 10.61 0.06 3.32
N ILE A 121 10.82 1.38 3.31
CA ILE A 121 10.58 2.27 4.45
C ILE A 121 9.81 3.52 3.97
N GLY A 122 9.03 4.11 4.86
CA GLY A 122 8.40 5.41 4.66
C GLY A 122 9.24 6.52 5.30
N PHE A 123 9.31 7.68 4.67
CA PHE A 123 9.90 8.89 5.24
C PHE A 123 9.27 10.15 4.64
N THR A 124 9.59 11.29 5.24
CA THR A 124 9.09 12.59 4.80
C THR A 124 10.23 13.40 4.20
N MET A 125 9.97 14.14 3.11
CA MET A 125 10.93 15.14 2.64
C MET A 125 11.03 16.28 3.65
N LEU A 126 12.26 16.71 3.95
CA LEU A 126 12.52 17.94 4.70
C LEU A 126 12.46 19.13 3.75
N GLY A 127 11.80 20.22 4.16
CA GLY A 127 11.65 21.45 3.36
C GLY A 127 10.20 21.85 3.10
N GLU A 128 10.00 22.98 2.42
CA GLU A 128 8.69 23.60 2.20
C GLU A 128 7.75 22.76 1.31
N LYS A 129 6.43 22.86 1.58
CA LYS A 129 5.32 22.18 0.89
C LYS A 129 5.24 22.39 -0.63
N LYS A 130 6.09 23.23 -1.22
CA LYS A 130 6.05 23.65 -2.62
C LYS A 130 6.89 22.77 -3.56
N ALA A 131 7.79 21.93 -3.04
CA ALA A 131 8.53 21.02 -3.89
C ALA A 131 7.59 19.93 -4.45
N PRO A 132 7.71 19.54 -5.72
CA PRO A 132 6.96 18.41 -6.23
C PRO A 132 7.43 17.12 -5.54
N PRO A 133 6.52 16.17 -5.22
CA PRO A 133 6.91 14.87 -4.69
C PRO A 133 7.89 14.16 -5.63
N ALA A 134 8.94 13.56 -5.07
CA ALA A 134 9.84 12.71 -5.83
C ALA A 134 9.05 11.55 -6.46
N ARG A 135 9.33 11.28 -7.73
CA ARG A 135 8.64 10.24 -8.51
C ARG A 135 9.41 8.93 -8.46
N THR A 136 8.75 7.84 -8.86
CA THR A 136 9.35 6.51 -8.97
C THR A 136 10.67 6.55 -9.73
N GLY A 137 11.69 5.87 -9.20
CA GLY A 137 13.02 5.75 -9.79
C GLY A 137 14.01 6.86 -9.39
N VAL A 138 13.56 7.93 -8.72
CA VAL A 138 14.47 8.97 -8.21
C VAL A 138 15.45 8.34 -7.23
N GLN A 139 16.75 8.51 -7.49
CA GLN A 139 17.79 7.97 -6.63
C GLN A 139 17.89 8.73 -5.30
N ILE A 140 18.09 7.99 -4.22
CA ILE A 140 18.29 8.55 -2.88
C ILE A 140 19.78 8.48 -2.57
N TYR A 141 20.33 9.59 -2.12
CA TYR A 141 21.74 9.68 -1.75
C TYR A 141 21.88 9.97 -0.26
N ASN A 142 22.85 9.31 0.37
CA ASN A 142 23.43 9.80 1.61
C ASN A 142 24.82 10.33 1.29
N GLN A 143 25.01 11.66 1.42
CA GLN A 143 26.19 12.35 0.91
C GLN A 143 26.36 12.03 -0.59
N ASN A 144 27.48 11.38 -0.97
CA ASN A 144 27.78 11.03 -2.36
C ASN A 144 27.48 9.56 -2.71
N LYS A 145 26.92 8.79 -1.76
CA LYS A 145 26.63 7.37 -1.97
C LYS A 145 25.14 7.19 -2.28
N CYS A 146 24.82 6.55 -3.40
CA CYS A 146 23.45 6.11 -3.68
C CYS A 146 23.06 5.00 -2.69
N VAL A 147 21.93 5.18 -2.01
CA VAL A 147 21.45 4.31 -0.94
C VAL A 147 20.10 3.67 -1.24
N GLY A 148 19.48 3.97 -2.37
CA GLY A 148 18.18 3.46 -2.73
C GLY A 148 17.53 4.31 -3.80
N TYR A 149 16.24 4.09 -3.99
CA TYR A 149 15.44 4.82 -4.95
C TYR A 149 13.98 4.92 -4.50
N VAL A 150 13.30 5.93 -5.02
CA VAL A 150 11.90 6.19 -4.72
C VAL A 150 11.02 5.17 -5.41
N THR A 151 10.12 4.53 -4.66
CA THR A 151 9.10 3.64 -5.26
C THR A 151 7.78 4.36 -5.47
N SER A 152 7.32 5.08 -4.44
CA SER A 152 6.08 5.86 -4.46
C SER A 152 6.28 7.18 -3.71
N GLY A 153 5.65 8.26 -4.20
CA GLY A 153 5.73 9.56 -3.55
C GLY A 153 4.54 10.45 -3.88
N CYS A 154 3.94 11.06 -2.86
CA CYS A 154 2.85 12.01 -3.03
C CYS A 154 2.83 13.05 -1.90
N LEU A 155 2.03 14.10 -2.09
CA LEU A 155 1.67 14.98 -0.98
C LEU A 155 0.71 14.22 -0.05
N SER A 156 0.95 14.28 1.25
CA SER A 156 0.03 13.81 2.29
C SER A 156 -0.89 14.96 2.71
N PRO A 157 -2.18 14.92 2.36
CA PRO A 157 -3.14 15.91 2.85
C PRO A 157 -3.23 15.91 4.37
N SER A 158 -3.17 14.75 5.02
CA SER A 158 -3.35 14.61 6.46
C SER A 158 -2.20 15.21 7.27
N LEU A 159 -0.95 15.03 6.83
CA LEU A 159 0.23 15.56 7.51
C LEU A 159 0.65 16.95 7.00
N GLY A 160 0.11 17.37 5.85
CA GLY A 160 0.56 18.56 5.14
C GLY A 160 2.05 18.51 4.73
N LYS A 161 2.60 17.30 4.56
CA LYS A 161 4.01 17.03 4.21
C LYS A 161 4.05 16.17 2.95
N ILE A 162 5.21 16.10 2.30
CA ILE A 162 5.42 15.12 1.22
C ILE A 162 5.83 13.80 1.85
N LEU A 163 5.06 12.75 1.55
CA LEU A 163 5.37 11.38 1.92
C LEU A 163 6.06 10.67 0.76
N LEU A 164 7.13 9.96 1.10
CA LEU A 164 7.86 9.08 0.20
C LEU A 164 7.89 7.68 0.82
N TRP A 165 7.65 6.68 -0.01
CA TRP A 165 7.83 5.27 0.31
C TRP A 165 8.79 4.66 -0.66
N ASP A 166 9.86 4.09 -0.14
CA ASP A 166 11.05 3.76 -0.92
C ASP A 166 11.65 2.45 -0.49
N ILE A 167 12.41 1.84 -1.40
CA ILE A 167 13.24 0.67 -1.15
C ILE A 167 14.68 1.15 -0.89
N PHE A 168 15.11 1.09 0.37
CA PHE A 168 16.47 1.49 0.79
C PHE A 168 17.41 0.31 0.92
N LEU A 169 18.68 0.50 0.60
CA LEU A 169 19.78 -0.38 0.99
C LEU A 169 19.89 -0.45 2.52
N LYS A 170 19.94 -1.69 3.04
CA LYS A 170 19.91 -2.05 4.47
C LYS A 170 20.86 -1.26 5.37
N SER A 171 22.02 -0.81 4.88
CA SER A 171 23.03 -0.11 5.70
C SER A 171 22.53 1.21 6.34
N PHE A 172 21.38 1.73 5.91
CA PHE A 172 20.81 2.98 6.42
C PHE A 172 19.59 2.81 7.34
N VAL A 173 18.95 1.64 7.32
CA VAL A 173 17.70 1.41 8.08
C VAL A 173 17.95 1.29 9.59
N THR A 174 19.13 0.83 10.02
CA THR A 174 19.48 0.69 11.45
C THR A 174 19.84 2.00 12.16
N ARG A 175 19.86 3.15 11.47
CA ARG A 175 20.17 4.46 12.07
C ARG A 175 18.97 5.39 12.23
N ILE A 176 17.79 4.98 11.79
CA ILE A 176 16.58 5.83 11.72
C ILE A 176 15.51 5.37 12.75
N SER A 177 15.76 4.31 13.51
CA SER A 177 14.90 3.82 14.60
C SER A 177 15.27 4.41 15.96
#